data_AF-A0A7S2ALP8-F1
#
_entry.id   AF-A0A7S2ALP8-F1
#
_cell.length_a   1.000
_cell.length_b   1.000
_cell.length_c   1.000
_cell.angle_alpha   90.00
_cell.angle_beta   90.00
_cell.angle_gamma   90.00
#
_symmetry.space_group_name_H-M   'P 1'
#
loop_
_entity.id
_entity.type
_entity.pdbx_description
1 polymer ?
#
loop_
_entity_poly.entity_id
_entity_poly.type
_entity_poly.pdbx_seq_one_letter_code
_entity_poly.pdbx_strand_id
1 'polypeptide(L)'
;PRGGTAMARWPALLAAAVLALALLAAWLWPQQRGASGQQGPKQDPWSRKPCADAYKPCQDVGCCSTSGFWCAKKNDRIAVCVDKCKVGVNEHDPPKLRTPWSCEPHPPCAGAFQPCMESKCCRNAGFSCYQKDESFAQC
;
A
#
# COMPACT_ATOMS: atom_id res chain seq x y z
N PRO A 1 14.40 -84.03 -0.48
CA PRO A 1 13.18 -83.19 -0.44
C PRO A 1 12.87 -82.70 0.98
N ARG A 2 13.10 -81.41 1.24
CA ARG A 2 12.34 -80.57 2.17
C ARG A 2 12.84 -79.13 2.01
N GLY A 3 11.97 -78.29 1.45
CA GLY A 3 12.20 -76.86 1.33
C GLY A 3 12.18 -76.15 2.68
N GLY A 4 12.92 -75.06 2.78
CA GLY A 4 12.86 -74.09 3.87
C GLY A 4 12.57 -72.71 3.29
N THR A 5 11.43 -72.16 3.67
CA THR A 5 10.94 -70.80 3.42
C THR A 5 11.91 -69.75 3.98
N ALA A 6 12.26 -68.73 3.20
CA ALA A 6 11.69 -67.37 3.20
C ALA A 6 12.09 -66.48 4.41
N MET A 7 12.05 -65.17 4.17
CA MET A 7 12.03 -64.08 5.17
C MET A 7 13.37 -63.53 5.67
N ALA A 8 14.04 -62.66 4.90
CA ALA A 8 14.97 -61.68 5.47
C ALA A 8 15.28 -60.42 4.63
N ARG A 9 14.60 -60.18 3.49
CA ARG A 9 14.91 -59.01 2.63
C ARG A 9 13.76 -58.01 2.49
N TRP A 10 12.59 -58.36 2.99
CA TRP A 10 11.40 -57.51 2.97
C TRP A 10 11.51 -56.26 3.86
N PRO A 11 12.04 -56.31 5.10
CA PRO A 11 12.10 -55.09 5.92
C PRO A 11 13.07 -54.05 5.33
N ALA A 12 14.19 -54.49 4.74
CA ALA A 12 15.16 -53.59 4.12
C ALA A 12 14.64 -52.96 2.81
N LEU A 13 13.92 -53.72 1.99
CA LEU A 13 13.32 -53.21 0.75
C LEU A 13 12.15 -52.26 1.05
N LEU A 14 11.36 -52.55 2.08
CA LEU A 14 10.29 -51.65 2.54
C LEU A 14 10.88 -50.34 3.08
N ALA A 15 11.95 -50.40 3.88
CA ALA A 15 12.63 -49.21 4.38
C ALA A 15 13.19 -48.34 3.24
N ALA A 16 13.83 -48.96 2.24
CA ALA A 16 14.35 -48.25 1.07
C ALA A 16 13.23 -47.61 0.22
N ALA A 17 12.10 -48.31 0.03
CA ALA A 17 10.95 -47.79 -0.70
C ALA A 17 10.29 -46.61 0.03
N VAL A 18 10.15 -46.69 1.36
CA VAL A 18 9.62 -45.59 2.19
C VAL A 18 10.51 -44.35 2.10
N LEU A 19 11.84 -44.51 2.17
CA LEU A 19 12.77 -43.40 2.02
C LEU A 19 12.73 -42.77 0.61
N ALA A 20 12.65 -43.59 -0.43
CA ALA A 20 12.54 -43.10 -1.81
C ALA A 20 11.23 -42.33 -2.05
N LEU A 21 10.11 -42.82 -1.50
CA LEU A 21 8.82 -42.13 -1.59
C LEU A 21 8.80 -40.82 -0.79
N ALA A 22 9.44 -40.78 0.39
CA ALA A 22 9.56 -39.55 1.17
C ALA A 22 10.42 -38.49 0.47
N LEU A 23 11.52 -38.90 -0.17
CA LEU A 23 12.34 -37.99 -0.97
C LEU A 23 11.57 -37.48 -2.18
N LEU A 24 10.90 -38.35 -2.95
CA LEU A 24 10.07 -37.94 -4.08
C LEU A 24 8.96 -36.97 -3.63
N ALA A 25 8.30 -37.23 -2.51
CA ALA A 25 7.31 -36.32 -1.93
C ALA A 25 7.90 -34.96 -1.54
N ALA A 26 9.14 -34.90 -1.05
CA ALA A 26 9.83 -33.64 -0.75
C ALA A 26 10.19 -32.84 -2.01
N TRP A 27 10.48 -33.49 -3.15
CA TRP A 27 10.69 -32.82 -4.45
C TRP A 27 9.39 -32.41 -5.14
N LEU A 28 8.29 -33.13 -4.89
CA LEU A 28 6.96 -32.86 -5.44
C LEU A 28 6.12 -31.92 -4.55
N TRP A 29 6.56 -31.62 -3.33
CA TRP A 29 5.92 -30.60 -2.51
C TRP A 29 6.13 -29.25 -3.20
N PRO A 30 5.06 -28.58 -3.69
CA PRO A 30 5.22 -27.22 -4.15
C PRO A 30 5.71 -26.45 -2.94
N GLN A 31 6.88 -25.80 -3.04
CA GLN A 31 7.22 -24.76 -2.07
C GLN A 31 6.12 -23.72 -2.14
N GLN A 32 5.07 -23.91 -1.36
CA GLN A 32 4.36 -22.84 -0.72
C GLN A 32 5.39 -22.23 0.23
N ARG A 33 6.36 -21.50 -0.35
CA ARG A 33 6.74 -20.22 0.22
C ARG A 33 5.41 -19.54 0.37
N GLY A 34 4.86 -19.62 1.58
CA GLY A 34 3.70 -18.85 1.94
C GLY A 34 3.94 -17.47 1.36
N ALA A 35 2.94 -16.93 0.69
CA ALA A 35 2.80 -15.50 0.59
C ALA A 35 2.74 -14.99 2.04
N SER A 36 3.93 -14.84 2.64
CA SER A 36 4.16 -13.98 3.77
C SER A 36 3.67 -12.65 3.25
N GLY A 37 2.47 -12.26 3.67
CA GLY A 37 2.05 -10.88 3.62
C GLY A 37 3.17 -10.14 4.33
N GLN A 38 4.08 -9.57 3.55
CA GLN A 38 5.09 -8.67 4.05
C GLN A 38 4.30 -7.46 4.53
N GLN A 39 3.90 -7.52 5.79
CA GLN A 39 3.68 -6.32 6.57
C GLN A 39 4.99 -5.56 6.41
N GLY A 40 4.93 -4.44 5.67
CA GLY A 40 6.06 -3.53 5.55
C GLY A 40 6.55 -3.12 6.95
N PRO A 41 7.65 -2.35 7.04
CA PRO A 41 8.10 -1.84 8.32
C PRO A 41 6.90 -1.26 9.07
N LYS A 42 6.67 -1.67 10.33
CA LYS A 42 5.63 -1.08 11.20
C LYS A 42 5.84 0.43 11.15
N GLN A 43 5.01 1.13 10.38
CA GLN A 43 5.14 2.57 10.28
C GLN A 43 4.74 3.13 11.63
N ASP A 44 5.62 3.93 12.19
CA ASP A 44 5.31 4.71 13.38
C ASP A 44 4.13 5.63 13.04
N PRO A 45 2.99 5.56 13.75
CA PRO A 45 1.85 6.47 13.53
C PRO A 45 2.27 7.95 13.63
N TRP A 46 3.35 8.25 14.36
CA TRP A 46 3.88 9.60 14.48
C TRP A 46 4.69 10.05 13.26
N SER A 47 5.00 9.16 12.32
CA SER A 47 5.71 9.50 11.09
C SER A 47 4.87 10.44 10.21
N ARG A 48 5.53 11.50 9.72
CA ARG A 48 4.94 12.40 8.72
C ARG A 48 5.09 11.78 7.34
N LYS A 49 4.01 11.81 6.55
CA LYS A 49 4.05 11.46 5.13
C LYS A 49 4.94 12.48 4.39
N PRO A 50 5.81 12.02 3.48
CA PRO A 50 6.60 12.91 2.63
C PRO A 50 5.69 13.69 1.68
N CYS A 51 6.15 14.86 1.21
CA CYS A 51 5.45 15.57 0.14
C CYS A 51 5.41 14.73 -1.15
N ALA A 52 4.37 14.93 -1.95
CA ALA A 52 4.18 14.19 -3.18
C ALA A 52 5.11 14.69 -4.29
N ASP A 53 5.55 13.78 -5.15
CA ASP A 53 6.36 14.14 -6.33
C ASP A 53 5.53 14.83 -7.42
N ALA A 54 6.20 15.39 -8.42
CA ALA A 54 5.58 15.96 -9.60
C ALA A 54 4.53 15.02 -10.21
N TYR A 55 3.34 15.56 -10.49
CA TYR A 55 2.19 14.85 -11.07
C TYR A 55 1.66 13.68 -10.23
N LYS A 56 2.02 13.60 -8.94
CA LYS A 56 1.48 12.62 -7.98
C LYS A 56 0.33 13.21 -7.16
N PRO A 57 -0.58 12.35 -6.67
CA PRO A 57 -1.65 12.77 -5.76
C PRO A 57 -1.05 13.38 -4.49
N CYS A 58 -1.60 14.50 -4.06
CA CYS A 58 -1.12 15.26 -2.90
C CYS A 58 -2.23 15.58 -1.89
N GLN A 59 -3.46 15.08 -2.07
CA GLN A 59 -4.59 15.36 -1.17
C GLN A 59 -4.34 14.94 0.30
N ASP A 60 -3.49 13.93 0.53
CA ASP A 60 -3.22 13.41 1.87
C ASP A 60 -2.04 14.12 2.58
N VAL A 61 -1.34 15.00 1.87
CA VAL A 61 -0.12 15.68 2.38
C VAL A 61 -0.15 17.19 2.18
N GLY A 62 -0.86 17.68 1.16
CA GLY A 62 -1.04 19.09 0.83
C GLY A 62 0.25 19.81 0.41
N CYS A 63 1.30 19.06 0.02
CA CYS A 63 2.59 19.64 -0.39
C CYS A 63 3.24 18.83 -1.51
N CYS A 64 4.11 19.51 -2.27
CA CYS A 64 4.87 18.93 -3.38
C CYS A 64 6.38 18.98 -3.09
N SER A 65 7.10 17.91 -3.42
CA SER A 65 8.56 17.80 -3.25
C SER A 65 9.33 18.50 -4.38
N THR A 66 8.70 18.63 -5.55
CA THR A 66 9.33 19.20 -6.75
C THR A 66 9.18 20.73 -6.76
N SER A 67 10.30 21.45 -6.93
CA SER A 67 10.30 22.91 -6.99
C SER A 67 9.45 23.42 -8.17
N GLY A 68 8.68 24.49 -7.93
CA GLY A 68 7.74 25.06 -8.91
C GLY A 68 6.39 24.34 -9.02
N PHE A 69 6.21 23.20 -8.33
CA PHE A 69 4.94 22.48 -8.27
C PHE A 69 4.16 22.89 -7.03
N TRP A 70 2.83 22.88 -7.16
CA TRP A 70 1.90 23.11 -6.05
C TRP A 70 0.74 22.12 -6.11
N CYS A 71 0.11 21.89 -4.97
CA CYS A 71 -0.97 20.91 -4.85
C CYS A 71 -2.29 21.54 -5.32
N ALA A 72 -2.66 21.28 -6.57
CA ALA A 72 -3.87 21.82 -7.17
C ALA A 72 -5.02 20.82 -7.08
N LYS A 73 -6.19 21.28 -6.64
CA LYS A 73 -7.41 20.49 -6.64
C LYS A 73 -7.90 20.29 -8.07
N LYS A 74 -8.18 19.04 -8.39
CA LYS A 74 -9.09 18.71 -9.47
C LYS A 74 -10.53 18.87 -8.98
N ASN A 75 -10.82 18.31 -7.82
CA ASN A 75 -12.10 18.41 -7.11
C ASN A 75 -11.86 18.18 -5.61
N ASP A 76 -12.93 18.11 -4.82
CA ASP A 76 -12.85 17.96 -3.35
C ASP A 76 -12.18 16.67 -2.86
N ARG A 77 -12.02 15.66 -3.73
CA ARG A 77 -11.43 14.36 -3.37
C ARG A 77 -10.04 14.14 -3.94
N ILE A 78 -9.67 14.91 -4.96
CA ILE A 78 -8.44 14.69 -5.73
C ILE A 78 -7.70 16.01 -5.86
N ALA A 79 -6.46 16.01 -5.38
CA ALA A 79 -5.49 17.06 -5.63
C ALA A 79 -4.19 16.44 -6.13
N VAL A 80 -3.52 17.09 -7.07
CA VAL A 80 -2.31 16.59 -7.73
C VAL A 80 -1.26 17.69 -7.77
N CYS A 81 0.00 17.31 -7.59
CA CYS A 81 1.12 18.21 -7.76
C CYS A 81 1.27 18.57 -9.24
N VAL A 82 1.06 19.84 -9.59
CA VAL A 82 1.22 20.34 -10.96
C VAL A 82 2.04 21.62 -10.97
N ASP A 83 2.73 21.88 -12.06
CA ASP A 83 3.40 23.15 -12.35
C ASP A 83 2.42 24.20 -12.90
N LYS A 84 1.40 23.74 -13.65
CA LYS A 84 0.35 24.56 -14.23
C LYS A 84 -1.01 23.89 -14.06
N CYS A 85 -2.04 24.68 -13.78
CA CYS A 85 -3.42 24.22 -13.72
C CYS A 85 -4.33 25.14 -14.53
N LYS A 86 -5.26 24.57 -15.29
CA LYS A 86 -6.31 25.30 -16.02
C LYS A 86 -7.68 24.81 -15.57
N VAL A 87 -8.55 25.73 -15.17
CA VAL A 87 -9.93 25.42 -14.78
C VAL A 87 -10.66 24.76 -15.94
N GLY A 88 -11.48 23.75 -15.66
CA GLY A 88 -12.25 23.02 -16.65
C GLY A 88 -11.66 21.65 -17.00
N VAL A 89 -12.06 21.10 -18.14
CA VAL A 89 -11.65 19.74 -18.54
C VAL A 89 -10.23 19.76 -19.10
N ASN A 90 -9.36 18.94 -18.53
CA ASN A 90 -8.02 18.71 -19.08
C ASN A 90 -8.07 17.56 -20.10
N GLU A 91 -7.80 17.85 -21.37
CA GLU A 91 -7.80 16.86 -22.45
C GLU A 91 -6.68 15.81 -22.33
N HIS A 92 -5.63 16.10 -21.57
CA HIS A 92 -4.54 15.16 -21.31
C HIS A 92 -4.91 14.11 -20.27
N ASP A 93 -6.00 14.29 -19.52
CA ASP A 93 -6.50 13.25 -18.63
C ASP A 93 -7.01 12.06 -19.46
N PRO A 94 -6.88 10.82 -18.93
CA PRO A 94 -7.47 9.64 -19.56
C PRO A 94 -8.96 9.89 -19.82
N PRO A 95 -9.54 9.46 -20.96
CA PRO A 95 -10.90 9.81 -21.35
C PRO A 95 -11.96 9.59 -20.27
N LYS A 96 -11.86 8.50 -19.51
CA LYS A 96 -12.78 8.17 -18.40
C LYS A 96 -12.63 9.08 -17.17
N LEU A 97 -11.55 9.83 -17.08
CA LEU A 97 -11.19 10.70 -15.97
C LEU A 97 -11.20 12.19 -16.37
N ARG A 98 -11.64 12.56 -17.57
CA ARG A 98 -11.75 13.95 -18.05
C ARG A 98 -12.89 14.72 -17.36
N THR A 99 -12.84 14.80 -16.04
CA THR A 99 -13.73 15.63 -15.24
C THR A 99 -13.12 17.02 -15.02
N PRO A 100 -13.95 18.05 -14.79
CA PRO A 100 -13.44 19.41 -14.58
C PRO A 100 -12.47 19.51 -13.41
N TRP A 101 -11.43 20.31 -13.59
CA TRP A 101 -10.51 20.75 -12.56
C TRP A 101 -10.97 22.10 -11.98
N SER A 102 -11.00 22.24 -10.65
CA SER A 102 -11.22 23.53 -9.99
C SER A 102 -9.96 24.39 -9.97
N CYS A 103 -8.77 23.78 -9.96
CA CYS A 103 -7.48 24.46 -9.81
C CYS A 103 -7.40 25.36 -8.57
N GLU A 104 -8.20 25.06 -7.55
CA GLU A 104 -8.03 25.68 -6.24
C GLU A 104 -6.79 25.09 -5.55
N PRO A 105 -6.07 25.87 -4.73
CA PRO A 105 -5.02 25.31 -3.89
C PRO A 105 -5.60 24.33 -2.88
N HIS A 106 -4.95 23.17 -2.77
CA HIS A 106 -5.15 22.29 -1.63
C HIS A 106 -4.22 22.74 -0.50
N PRO A 107 -4.75 23.10 0.68
CA PRO A 107 -3.91 23.54 1.78
C PRO A 107 -3.00 22.41 2.27
N PRO A 108 -1.86 22.73 2.91
CA PRO A 108 -1.05 21.76 3.61
C PRO A 108 -1.85 20.97 4.65
N CYS A 109 -1.63 19.67 4.75
CA CYS A 109 -2.29 18.86 5.76
C CYS A 109 -1.72 19.14 7.16
N ALA A 110 -2.61 19.14 8.15
CA ALA A 110 -2.26 19.41 9.53
C ALA A 110 -1.38 18.28 10.11
N GLY A 111 -0.49 18.64 11.04
CA GLY A 111 0.29 17.66 11.80
C GLY A 111 -0.56 16.96 12.87
N ALA A 112 -0.02 15.90 13.48
CA ALA A 112 -0.59 15.28 14.66
C ALA A 112 -0.92 16.33 15.74
N PHE A 113 -2.12 16.26 16.30
CA PHE A 113 -2.64 17.18 17.31
C PHE A 113 -2.73 18.65 16.88
N GLN A 114 -2.72 18.93 15.57
CA GLN A 114 -2.92 20.29 15.04
C GLN A 114 -4.34 20.47 14.52
N PRO A 115 -4.84 21.73 14.50
CA PRO A 115 -6.16 22.02 13.95
C PRO A 115 -6.24 21.66 12.47
N CYS A 116 -7.34 21.01 12.08
CA CYS A 116 -7.55 20.51 10.72
C CYS A 116 -8.86 20.96 10.08
N MET A 117 -9.53 21.97 10.67
CA MET A 117 -10.81 22.52 10.15
C MET A 117 -10.69 23.01 8.71
N GLU A 118 -9.60 23.71 8.39
CA GLU A 118 -9.34 24.27 7.06
C GLU A 118 -8.85 23.21 6.08
N SER A 119 -7.88 22.39 6.51
CA SER A 119 -7.25 21.40 5.63
C SER A 119 -8.09 20.14 5.41
N LYS A 120 -8.93 19.78 6.38
CA LYS A 120 -9.72 18.54 6.45
C LYS A 120 -8.87 17.28 6.23
N CYS A 121 -7.56 17.35 6.48
CA CYS A 121 -6.60 16.28 6.26
C CYS A 121 -5.43 16.34 7.26
N CYS A 122 -4.89 15.15 7.56
CA CYS A 122 -3.78 14.94 8.49
C CYS A 122 -2.59 14.29 7.78
N ARG A 123 -1.39 14.87 7.94
CA ARG A 123 -0.16 14.38 7.27
C ARG A 123 0.55 13.25 8.02
N ASN A 124 0.14 12.93 9.24
CA ASN A 124 0.72 11.85 10.03
C ASN A 124 0.02 10.52 9.72
N ALA A 125 0.77 9.42 9.70
CA ALA A 125 0.23 8.11 9.35
C ALA A 125 -0.79 7.63 10.41
N GLY A 126 -1.97 7.19 9.96
CA GLY A 126 -3.02 6.68 10.86
C GLY A 126 -3.84 7.77 11.58
N PHE A 127 -3.57 9.06 11.32
CA PHE A 127 -4.35 10.16 11.84
C PHE A 127 -5.52 10.52 10.90
N SER A 128 -6.66 10.84 11.50
CA SER A 128 -7.86 11.34 10.82
C SER A 128 -8.27 12.67 11.47
N CYS A 129 -8.83 13.58 10.68
CA CYS A 129 -9.33 14.85 11.18
C CYS A 129 -10.67 14.61 11.86
N TYR A 130 -10.72 14.75 13.18
CA TYR A 130 -11.95 14.60 13.97
C TYR A 130 -12.50 15.97 14.34
N GLN A 131 -13.72 16.26 13.88
CA GLN A 131 -14.44 17.46 14.26
C GLN A 131 -15.20 17.22 15.56
N LYS A 132 -14.99 18.10 16.54
CA LYS A 132 -15.74 18.11 17.79
C LYS A 132 -16.96 19.03 17.68
N ASP A 133 -16.77 20.21 17.11
CA ASP A 133 -17.78 21.26 16.95
C ASP A 133 -17.43 22.20 15.78
N GLU A 134 -18.21 23.26 15.57
CA GLU A 134 -18.03 24.24 14.49
C GLU A 134 -16.76 25.09 14.61
N SER A 135 -16.09 25.06 15.75
CA SER A 135 -14.88 25.84 16.03
C SER A 135 -13.63 24.99 16.21
N PHE A 136 -13.78 23.66 16.34
CA PHE A 136 -12.68 22.77 16.67
C PHE A 136 -12.74 21.44 15.90
N ALA A 137 -11.68 21.20 15.14
CA ALA A 137 -11.32 19.87 14.63
C ALA A 137 -9.80 19.68 14.74
N GLN A 138 -9.40 18.46 15.08
CA GLN A 138 -8.00 18.12 15.32
C GLN A 138 -7.62 16.82 14.62
N CYS A 139 -6.37 16.78 14.15
CA CYS A 139 -5.63 15.53 14.08
C CYS A 139 -5.09 15.17 15.48
#